data_AF-A0A7J7C796-F1
#
_entry.id   AF-A0A7J7C796-F1
#
_cell.length_a   1.000
_cell.length_b   1.000
_cell.length_c   1.000
_cell.angle_alpha   90.00
_cell.angle_beta   90.00
_cell.angle_gamma   90.00
#
_symmetry.space_group_name_H-M   'P 1'
#
loop_
_entity.id
_entity.type
_entity.pdbx_description
1 polymer ?
#
loop_
_entity_poly.entity_id
_entity_poly.type
_entity_poly.pdbx_seq_one_letter_code
_entity_poly.pdbx_strand_id
1 'polypeptide(L)'
;MEFSTKPRIIQVIKAILAINVIVLIYTSGVESRKAPDLDCFEYAALSCRAHGASLTDFGGIGDGETSNTKAFMAAIANLSQYSSEGGSLLYIPAGRWLTGSFNLTSHFTLYLHKDAVLLASQDESEWPVVEPLPSYGRGRDTEGGRYISLIFGTNLTDVVITGANGTIDGQGDPWWKKFKNGELNYTRPYLIEIMYSSNVQIANLTLLNSPSWNIHPIYSSNIVIQGITIFAPVRSPNTDGINPDSCTNTRIEDCYIVSGDDCVAVKSGWDEYGISFGMPTKQLVIRRLTCISPTSAVIALGSEMSGGIEDVRAEDITAIDSESGVRIKTAVGRGGYVKDIYVRRMTMHTMKWAFWMTGNYGSHPDNNYDPNAIPVIQNINYRDMVAENVTMAAKLEGISGDPFTGICISNVTIQLTEKPKKLQWNCTDIEGISSNVTPQPCNLLPNQSPENNFACHFPEDSLPIENADVQMCSHSMKSL
;
A
#
# COMPACT_ATOMS: atom_id res chain seq x y z
N MET A 1 88.79 -15.34 -6.17
CA MET A 1 88.24 -15.64 -7.51
C MET A 1 86.73 -15.67 -7.35
N GLU A 2 86.09 -14.52 -7.39
CA GLU A 2 85.66 -13.74 -8.58
C GLU A 2 84.16 -13.96 -8.79
N PHE A 3 83.42 -12.86 -8.59
CA PHE A 3 81.98 -12.75 -8.76
C PHE A 3 81.60 -12.92 -10.23
N SER A 4 80.50 -13.63 -10.50
CA SER A 4 79.70 -13.41 -11.70
C SER A 4 78.21 -13.49 -11.37
N THR A 5 77.65 -12.35 -10.99
CA THR A 5 76.21 -12.10 -10.89
C THR A 5 75.80 -11.23 -12.07
N LYS A 6 75.23 -11.84 -13.12
CA LYS A 6 74.26 -11.26 -14.08
C LYS A 6 73.96 -12.28 -15.19
N PRO A 7 72.71 -12.76 -15.31
CA PRO A 7 71.89 -12.24 -16.41
C PRO A 7 70.37 -12.10 -16.10
N ARG A 8 69.89 -12.32 -14.86
CA ARG A 8 68.44 -12.30 -14.59
C ARG A 8 67.81 -10.90 -14.40
N ILE A 9 68.58 -9.90 -13.96
CA ILE A 9 68.03 -8.55 -13.69
C ILE A 9 67.70 -7.79 -15.00
N ILE A 10 68.45 -8.02 -16.08
CA ILE A 10 68.24 -7.30 -17.35
C ILE A 10 66.98 -7.80 -18.08
N GLN A 11 66.64 -9.09 -17.97
CA GLN A 11 65.41 -9.64 -18.57
C GLN A 11 64.14 -9.14 -17.86
N VAL A 12 64.18 -9.00 -16.53
CA VAL A 12 63.03 -8.50 -15.75
C VAL A 12 62.79 -7.01 -16.03
N ILE A 13 63.84 -6.20 -16.14
CA ILE A 13 63.69 -4.76 -16.46
C ILE A 13 63.15 -4.57 -17.88
N LYS A 14 63.57 -5.37 -18.86
CA LYS A 14 63.03 -5.31 -20.24
C LYS A 14 61.56 -5.74 -20.31
N ALA A 15 61.15 -6.74 -19.53
CA ALA A 15 59.75 -7.17 -19.46
C ALA A 15 58.86 -6.10 -18.80
N ILE A 16 59.31 -5.45 -17.72
CA ILE A 16 58.57 -4.39 -17.05
C ILE A 16 58.45 -3.15 -17.94
N LEU A 17 59.50 -2.78 -18.67
CA LEU A 17 59.44 -1.67 -19.64
C LEU A 17 58.52 -1.98 -20.83
N ALA A 18 58.54 -3.21 -21.35
CA ALA A 18 57.63 -3.63 -22.42
C ALA A 18 56.16 -3.63 -21.98
N ILE A 19 55.87 -4.06 -20.74
CA ILE A 19 54.50 -4.03 -20.18
C ILE A 19 54.03 -2.59 -19.97
N ASN A 20 54.89 -1.69 -19.47
CA ASN A 20 54.51 -0.28 -19.31
C ASN A 20 54.30 0.44 -20.65
N VAL A 21 55.09 0.13 -21.68
CA VAL A 21 54.89 0.71 -23.03
C VAL A 21 53.61 0.17 -23.68
N ILE A 22 53.27 -1.12 -23.50
CA ILE A 22 52.01 -1.69 -24.00
C ILE A 22 50.81 -1.07 -23.26
N VAL A 23 50.90 -0.86 -21.94
CA VAL A 23 49.83 -0.19 -21.16
C VAL A 23 49.67 1.29 -21.57
N LEU A 24 50.75 2.00 -21.90
CA LEU A 24 50.69 3.38 -22.40
C LEU A 24 50.15 3.50 -23.84
N ILE A 25 50.34 2.49 -24.68
CA ILE A 25 49.77 2.44 -26.03
C ILE A 25 48.27 2.06 -25.98
N TYR A 26 47.83 1.28 -24.99
CA TYR A 26 46.40 0.98 -24.78
C TYR A 26 45.61 2.10 -24.09
N THR A 27 46.27 3.10 -23.48
CA THR A 27 45.59 4.24 -22.83
C THR A 27 45.56 5.52 -23.65
N SER A 28 46.14 5.53 -24.86
CA SER A 28 46.25 6.72 -25.72
C SER A 28 45.37 6.67 -26.98
N GLY A 29 44.18 6.07 -26.89
CA GLY A 29 43.26 5.99 -28.02
C GLY A 29 41.79 5.70 -27.70
N VAL A 30 41.35 5.83 -26.45
CA VAL A 30 39.91 5.83 -26.16
C VAL A 30 39.40 7.24 -26.39
N GLU A 31 39.06 7.55 -27.65
CA GLU A 31 38.06 8.57 -27.91
C GLU A 31 36.84 8.19 -27.09
N SER A 32 36.61 8.94 -26.01
CA SER A 32 35.37 8.92 -25.26
C SER A 32 34.29 9.37 -26.24
N ARG A 33 33.71 8.42 -26.96
CA ARG A 33 32.38 8.62 -27.53
C ARG A 33 31.51 8.89 -26.32
N LYS A 34 31.23 10.17 -26.06
CA LYS A 34 30.09 10.57 -25.24
C LYS A 34 28.93 9.73 -25.77
N ALA A 35 28.49 8.74 -25.00
CA ALA A 35 27.17 8.19 -25.22
C ALA A 35 26.23 9.40 -25.28
N PRO A 36 25.30 9.47 -26.25
CA PRO A 36 24.31 10.53 -26.21
C PRO A 36 23.68 10.46 -24.83
N ASP A 37 23.78 11.57 -24.09
CA ASP A 37 23.07 11.76 -22.84
C ASP A 37 21.60 11.58 -23.23
N LEU A 38 21.03 10.41 -22.94
CA LEU A 38 19.64 10.17 -23.26
C LEU A 38 18.85 10.99 -22.24
N ASP A 39 18.53 12.22 -22.63
CA ASP A 39 17.70 13.18 -21.91
C ASP A 39 16.26 12.67 -21.71
N CYS A 40 15.95 11.41 -21.99
CA CYS A 40 14.62 10.83 -21.86
C CYS A 40 14.60 9.65 -20.89
N PHE A 41 13.51 9.51 -20.15
CA PHE A 41 13.23 8.32 -19.35
C PHE A 41 11.94 7.65 -19.82
N GLU A 42 11.87 6.32 -19.63
CA GLU A 42 10.68 5.53 -19.91
C GLU A 42 9.99 5.13 -18.62
N TYR A 43 8.65 5.06 -18.65
CA TYR A 43 7.84 4.66 -17.51
C TYR A 43 6.52 4.05 -17.95
N ALA A 44 6.01 3.08 -17.19
CA ALA A 44 4.72 2.46 -17.47
C ALA A 44 3.58 3.32 -16.90
N ALA A 45 2.62 3.72 -17.73
CA ALA A 45 1.46 4.48 -17.29
C ALA A 45 0.17 4.10 -18.02
N LEU A 46 -0.99 4.35 -17.41
CA LEU A 46 -2.30 4.25 -18.07
C LEU A 46 -2.38 5.21 -19.27
N SER A 47 -1.83 6.41 -19.11
CA SER A 47 -1.83 7.48 -20.13
C SER A 47 -0.46 8.14 -20.23
N CYS A 48 0.07 8.28 -21.44
CA CYS A 48 1.28 9.05 -21.71
C CYS A 48 0.98 10.55 -21.80
N ARG A 49 1.93 11.39 -21.37
CA ARG A 49 1.78 12.85 -21.37
C ARG A 49 2.67 13.47 -22.44
N ALA A 50 2.10 14.28 -23.32
CA ALA A 50 2.85 15.00 -24.35
C ALA A 50 3.60 16.21 -23.79
N HIS A 51 3.04 16.83 -22.75
CA HIS A 51 3.60 18.00 -22.09
C HIS A 51 4.25 17.61 -20.77
N GLY A 52 5.25 18.35 -20.35
CA GLY A 52 5.74 18.29 -18.99
C GLY A 52 6.83 19.31 -18.71
N ALA A 53 7.17 19.41 -17.44
CA ALA A 53 8.17 20.33 -16.94
C ALA A 53 8.80 19.78 -15.66
N SER A 54 9.97 20.29 -15.30
CA SER A 54 10.61 19.96 -14.04
C SER A 54 10.15 20.91 -12.92
N LEU A 55 10.10 20.42 -11.68
CA LEU A 55 9.84 21.28 -10.53
C LEU A 55 10.83 22.46 -10.41
N THR A 56 12.08 22.29 -10.89
CA THR A 56 13.07 23.37 -10.91
C THR A 56 12.69 24.53 -11.83
N ASP A 57 11.90 24.28 -12.88
CA ASP A 57 11.41 25.32 -13.79
C ASP A 57 10.47 26.30 -13.09
N PHE A 58 9.91 25.89 -11.94
CA PHE A 58 9.01 26.69 -11.10
C PHE A 58 9.70 27.19 -9.82
N GLY A 59 11.04 27.18 -9.80
CA GLY A 59 11.84 27.67 -8.68
C GLY A 59 11.98 26.67 -7.53
N GLY A 60 11.69 25.38 -7.75
CA GLY A 60 11.95 24.36 -6.75
C GLY A 60 13.44 24.20 -6.47
N ILE A 61 13.78 23.99 -5.20
CA ILE A 61 15.15 23.78 -4.70
C ILE A 61 15.19 22.46 -3.91
N GLY A 62 15.99 21.51 -4.42
CA GLY A 62 16.11 20.14 -3.90
C GLY A 62 17.14 19.95 -2.78
N ASP A 63 17.29 20.92 -1.87
CA ASP A 63 18.28 20.93 -0.78
C ASP A 63 17.80 20.20 0.51
N GLY A 64 16.51 19.91 0.62
CA GLY A 64 15.87 19.28 1.78
C GLY A 64 15.50 20.25 2.90
N GLU A 65 15.70 21.55 2.70
CA GLU A 65 15.46 22.61 3.68
C GLU A 65 14.48 23.67 3.16
N THR A 66 14.58 24.03 1.88
CA THR A 66 13.70 25.00 1.24
C THR A 66 12.30 24.41 1.06
N SER A 67 11.27 25.10 1.55
CA SER A 67 9.88 24.72 1.28
C SER A 67 9.54 24.95 -0.20
N ASN A 68 9.18 23.86 -0.87
CA ASN A 68 8.81 23.80 -2.28
C ASN A 68 7.29 23.87 -2.50
N THR A 69 6.48 24.07 -1.46
CA THR A 69 5.02 24.08 -1.53
C THR A 69 4.50 25.02 -2.62
N LYS A 70 5.07 26.23 -2.69
CA LYS A 70 4.72 27.22 -3.74
C LYS A 70 5.17 26.79 -5.14
N ALA A 71 6.32 26.13 -5.26
CA ALA A 71 6.80 25.61 -6.54
C ALA A 71 5.89 24.50 -7.07
N PHE A 72 5.45 23.58 -6.21
CA PHE A 72 4.46 22.56 -6.55
C PHE A 72 3.14 23.18 -7.01
N MET A 73 2.60 24.14 -6.24
CA MET A 73 1.36 24.85 -6.62
C MET A 73 1.48 25.56 -7.97
N ALA A 74 2.60 26.26 -8.21
CA ALA A 74 2.84 26.95 -9.48
C ALA A 74 2.98 25.97 -10.66
N ALA A 75 3.72 24.88 -10.46
CA ALA A 75 3.91 23.84 -11.46
C ALA A 75 2.58 23.20 -11.87
N ILE A 76 1.77 22.78 -10.89
CA ILE A 76 0.49 22.12 -11.15
C ILE A 76 -0.50 23.09 -11.80
N ALA A 77 -0.56 24.35 -11.33
CA ALA A 77 -1.40 25.36 -11.96
C ALA A 77 -1.03 25.59 -13.44
N ASN A 78 0.26 25.73 -13.75
CA ASN A 78 0.72 25.89 -15.12
C ASN A 78 0.43 24.66 -15.98
N LEU A 79 0.79 23.47 -15.50
CA LEU A 79 0.67 22.22 -16.24
C LEU A 79 -0.80 21.79 -16.44
N SER A 80 -1.73 22.25 -15.60
CA SER A 80 -3.16 21.97 -15.73
C SER A 80 -3.79 22.49 -17.03
N GLN A 81 -3.17 23.51 -17.66
CA GLN A 81 -3.66 24.06 -18.92
C GLN A 81 -3.65 23.03 -20.07
N TYR A 82 -2.80 22.00 -19.98
CA TYR A 82 -2.67 20.96 -21.00
C TYR A 82 -3.68 19.81 -20.84
N SER A 83 -4.64 19.93 -19.91
CA SER A 83 -5.66 18.91 -19.64
C SER A 83 -6.44 18.50 -20.90
N SER A 84 -6.79 19.45 -21.78
CA SER A 84 -7.48 19.16 -23.05
C SER A 84 -6.60 18.52 -24.14
N GLU A 85 -5.29 18.48 -23.93
CA GLU A 85 -4.28 17.95 -24.87
C GLU A 85 -3.75 16.58 -24.43
N GLY A 86 -4.49 15.88 -23.56
CA GLY A 86 -4.08 14.59 -22.98
C GLY A 86 -3.25 14.72 -21.71
N GLY A 87 -3.08 15.93 -21.20
CA GLY A 87 -2.49 16.19 -19.90
C GLY A 87 -0.99 16.44 -19.90
N SER A 88 -0.44 16.45 -18.70
CA SER A 88 0.94 16.89 -18.45
C SER A 88 1.64 16.09 -17.36
N LEU A 89 2.97 16.09 -17.42
CA LEU A 89 3.86 15.47 -16.44
C LEU A 89 4.63 16.53 -15.65
N LEU A 90 4.65 16.40 -14.32
CA LEU A 90 5.58 17.10 -13.44
C LEU A 90 6.70 16.15 -13.03
N TYR A 91 7.92 16.47 -13.47
CA TYR A 91 9.13 15.71 -13.17
C TYR A 91 9.81 16.26 -11.92
N ILE A 92 10.03 15.40 -10.92
CA ILE A 92 10.78 15.69 -9.70
C ILE A 92 12.19 15.11 -9.84
N PRO A 93 13.23 15.95 -10.05
CA PRO A 93 14.59 15.50 -10.25
C PRO A 93 15.21 14.88 -8.98
N ALA A 94 16.41 14.31 -9.15
CA ALA A 94 17.28 13.96 -8.03
C ALA A 94 17.42 15.15 -7.06
N GLY A 95 17.29 14.88 -5.75
CA GLY A 95 17.31 15.93 -4.73
C GLY A 95 16.35 15.62 -3.59
N ARG A 96 16.37 16.49 -2.57
CA ARG A 96 15.51 16.40 -1.39
C ARG A 96 14.53 17.57 -1.42
N TRP A 97 13.24 17.30 -1.51
CA TRP A 97 12.23 18.31 -1.80
C TRP A 97 11.29 18.44 -0.60
N LEU A 98 11.58 19.38 0.30
CA LEU A 98 10.70 19.67 1.43
C LEU A 98 9.43 20.38 0.92
N THR A 99 8.25 19.89 1.29
CA THR A 99 6.98 20.52 0.93
C THR A 99 5.88 20.17 1.93
N GLY A 100 4.94 21.08 2.13
CA GLY A 100 3.64 20.79 2.70
C GLY A 100 2.69 20.19 1.65
N SER A 101 1.39 20.21 1.95
CA SER A 101 0.39 19.63 1.07
C SER A 101 0.28 20.35 -0.27
N PHE A 102 0.05 19.58 -1.34
CA PHE A 102 -0.33 20.09 -2.64
C PHE A 102 -1.39 19.21 -3.30
N ASN A 103 -2.20 19.84 -4.15
CA ASN A 103 -3.32 19.19 -4.82
C ASN A 103 -2.98 18.88 -6.28
N LEU A 104 -3.22 17.65 -6.70
CA LEU A 104 -3.14 17.23 -8.10
C LEU A 104 -4.36 17.69 -8.91
N THR A 105 -4.27 17.57 -10.23
CA THR A 105 -5.34 17.85 -11.20
C THR A 105 -5.57 16.65 -12.11
N SER A 106 -6.64 16.66 -12.92
CA SER A 106 -6.94 15.60 -13.89
C SER A 106 -5.94 15.57 -15.04
N HIS A 107 -5.79 14.42 -15.70
CA HIS A 107 -4.84 14.21 -16.78
C HIS A 107 -3.42 14.61 -16.38
N PHE A 108 -2.98 14.12 -15.22
CA PHE A 108 -1.72 14.56 -14.63
C PHE A 108 -0.83 13.37 -14.27
N THR A 109 0.47 13.53 -14.49
CA THR A 109 1.49 12.57 -14.04
C THR A 109 2.48 13.26 -13.11
N LEU A 110 2.56 12.83 -11.85
CA LEU A 110 3.66 13.17 -10.96
C LEU A 110 4.72 12.08 -11.07
N TYR A 111 5.93 12.43 -11.52
CA TYR A 111 7.03 11.47 -11.71
C TYR A 111 8.21 11.78 -10.80
N LEU A 112 8.62 10.83 -9.95
CA LEU A 112 9.78 10.97 -9.08
C LEU A 112 10.99 10.23 -9.64
N HIS A 113 12.10 10.95 -9.83
CA HIS A 113 13.39 10.34 -10.15
C HIS A 113 13.85 9.37 -9.04
N LYS A 114 14.68 8.38 -9.39
CA LYS A 114 15.18 7.34 -8.44
C LYS A 114 15.90 7.90 -7.21
N ASP A 115 16.53 9.07 -7.37
CA ASP A 115 17.26 9.78 -6.31
C ASP A 115 16.46 11.00 -5.78
N ALA A 116 15.18 11.11 -6.12
CA ALA A 116 14.28 12.12 -5.55
C ALA A 116 13.72 11.64 -4.21
N VAL A 117 13.76 12.53 -3.21
CA VAL A 117 13.14 12.31 -1.90
C VAL A 117 12.21 13.49 -1.61
N LEU A 118 10.90 13.26 -1.69
CA LEU A 118 9.90 14.21 -1.22
C LEU A 118 9.82 14.13 0.31
N LEU A 119 10.00 15.25 1.01
CA LEU A 119 9.98 15.32 2.48
C LEU A 119 8.73 16.09 2.91
N ALA A 120 7.89 15.46 3.72
CA ALA A 120 6.70 16.09 4.28
C ALA A 120 7.06 17.14 5.33
N SER A 121 6.60 18.38 5.14
CA SER A 121 6.87 19.50 6.05
C SER A 121 6.44 19.22 7.48
N GLN A 122 7.26 19.64 8.43
CA GLN A 122 6.93 19.58 9.87
C GLN A 122 6.25 20.85 10.37
N ASP A 123 6.10 21.87 9.50
CA ASP A 123 5.32 23.06 9.78
C ASP A 123 3.85 22.77 9.54
N GLU A 124 3.06 22.62 10.61
CA GLU A 124 1.62 22.35 10.54
C GLU A 124 0.83 23.43 9.78
N SER A 125 1.36 24.65 9.64
CA SER A 125 0.70 25.71 8.87
C SER A 125 0.68 25.42 7.36
N GLU A 126 1.53 24.52 6.88
CA GLU A 126 1.53 24.03 5.50
C GLU A 126 0.57 22.85 5.26
N TRP A 127 -0.24 22.51 6.27
CA TRP A 127 -1.27 21.47 6.20
C TRP A 127 -2.64 22.10 6.47
N PRO A 128 -3.33 22.58 5.41
CA PRO A 128 -4.70 23.05 5.54
C PRO A 128 -5.61 22.05 6.26
N VAL A 129 -6.48 22.54 7.14
CA VAL A 129 -7.52 21.71 7.77
C VAL A 129 -8.72 21.67 6.86
N VAL A 130 -9.20 20.47 6.57
CA VAL A 130 -10.38 20.20 5.74
C VAL A 130 -11.42 19.43 6.55
N GLU A 131 -12.64 19.38 6.04
CA GLU A 131 -13.73 18.64 6.65
C GLU A 131 -13.40 17.14 6.78
N PRO A 132 -13.98 16.46 7.79
CA PRO A 132 -13.96 15.01 7.87
C PRO A 132 -14.45 14.33 6.59
N LEU A 133 -14.10 13.05 6.46
CA LEU A 133 -14.67 12.22 5.41
C LEU A 133 -16.18 12.10 5.65
N PRO A 134 -17.03 12.34 4.63
CA PRO A 134 -18.48 12.32 4.80
C PRO A 134 -19.00 10.95 5.27
N SER A 135 -18.33 9.85 4.89
CA SER A 135 -18.67 8.51 5.36
C SER A 135 -18.15 8.17 6.76
N TYR A 136 -17.51 9.10 7.47
CA TYR A 136 -16.96 8.90 8.83
C TYR A 136 -17.58 9.83 9.88
N GLY A 137 -18.21 10.93 9.46
CA GLY A 137 -18.87 11.90 10.35
C GLY A 137 -17.94 12.81 11.16
N ARG A 138 -16.74 12.35 11.51
CA ARG A 138 -15.73 13.07 12.28
C ARG A 138 -14.31 12.72 11.87
N GLY A 139 -13.34 13.46 12.38
CA GLY A 139 -11.94 13.09 12.33
C GLY A 139 -11.68 11.70 12.96
N ARG A 140 -10.79 10.95 12.31
CA ARG A 140 -10.45 9.57 12.68
C ARG A 140 -9.58 9.45 13.93
N ASP A 141 -8.70 10.42 14.19
CA ASP A 141 -7.84 10.43 15.40
C ASP A 141 -8.47 11.23 16.53
N THR A 142 -9.20 12.30 16.22
CA THR A 142 -9.77 13.25 17.19
C THR A 142 -10.99 13.95 16.59
N GLU A 143 -11.79 14.61 17.42
CA GLU A 143 -12.98 15.36 16.98
C GLU A 143 -12.59 16.56 16.09
N GLY A 144 -13.51 17.00 15.25
CA GLY A 144 -13.28 18.10 14.30
C GLY A 144 -12.70 17.62 12.97
N GLY A 145 -12.04 18.54 12.27
CA GLY A 145 -11.50 18.33 10.92
C GLY A 145 -10.26 17.43 10.86
N ARG A 146 -9.64 17.42 9.68
CA ARG A 146 -8.42 16.65 9.39
C ARG A 146 -7.42 17.53 8.66
N TYR A 147 -6.14 17.34 8.93
CA TYR A 147 -5.10 17.88 8.06
C TYR A 147 -5.23 17.22 6.68
N ILE A 148 -5.17 18.02 5.61
CA ILE A 148 -5.16 17.52 4.24
C ILE A 148 -3.93 16.62 4.00
N SER A 149 -4.04 15.64 3.12
CA SER A 149 -2.95 14.72 2.82
C SER A 149 -1.79 15.41 2.08
N LEU A 150 -0.58 14.85 2.15
CA LEU A 150 0.62 15.46 1.52
C LEU A 150 0.42 15.59 0.01
N ILE A 151 0.09 14.47 -0.63
CA ILE A 151 -0.33 14.42 -2.03
C ILE A 151 -1.83 14.18 -2.03
N PHE A 152 -2.59 15.23 -2.35
CA PHE A 152 -4.04 15.19 -2.33
C PHE A 152 -4.63 15.37 -3.73
N GLY A 153 -5.82 14.80 -3.95
CA GLY A 153 -6.59 15.02 -5.16
C GLY A 153 -8.06 14.71 -4.92
N THR A 154 -8.97 15.46 -5.50
CA THR A 154 -10.42 15.19 -5.42
C THR A 154 -11.11 15.47 -6.74
N ASN A 155 -12.09 14.65 -7.11
CA ASN A 155 -12.82 14.76 -8.39
C ASN A 155 -11.92 14.69 -9.62
N LEU A 156 -10.89 13.83 -9.57
CA LEU A 156 -9.91 13.71 -10.63
C LEU A 156 -10.24 12.59 -11.60
N THR A 157 -9.76 12.71 -12.83
CA THR A 157 -9.77 11.65 -13.82
C THR A 157 -8.38 11.50 -14.40
N ASP A 158 -7.92 10.26 -14.59
CA ASP A 158 -6.66 9.95 -15.27
C ASP A 158 -5.46 10.60 -14.57
N VAL A 159 -5.12 10.06 -13.40
CA VAL A 159 -4.03 10.55 -12.54
C VAL A 159 -3.00 9.45 -12.34
N VAL A 160 -1.73 9.77 -12.56
CA VAL A 160 -0.60 8.86 -12.42
C VAL A 160 0.38 9.44 -11.42
N ILE A 161 0.66 8.71 -10.34
CA ILE A 161 1.71 9.03 -9.36
C ILE A 161 2.74 7.92 -9.47
N THR A 162 3.90 8.20 -10.06
CA THR A 162 4.89 7.17 -10.36
C THR A 162 6.33 7.69 -10.29
N GLY A 163 7.29 6.84 -10.63
CA GLY A 163 8.71 7.19 -10.61
C GLY A 163 9.61 6.01 -10.96
N ALA A 164 10.92 6.27 -10.90
CA ALA A 164 11.94 5.24 -10.97
C ALA A 164 12.29 4.72 -9.56
N ASN A 165 11.28 4.38 -8.77
CA ASN A 165 11.41 4.08 -7.34
C ASN A 165 11.87 5.28 -6.49
N GLY A 166 11.44 6.49 -6.85
CA GLY A 166 11.63 7.68 -6.03
C GLY A 166 10.95 7.56 -4.67
N THR A 167 11.39 8.35 -3.70
CA THR A 167 10.97 8.23 -2.30
C THR A 167 10.02 9.36 -1.88
N ILE A 168 8.97 9.02 -1.14
CA ILE A 168 8.11 9.96 -0.42
C ILE A 168 8.24 9.65 1.08
N ASP A 169 8.84 10.55 1.84
CA ASP A 169 9.03 10.42 3.29
C ASP A 169 8.10 11.37 4.04
N GLY A 170 7.15 10.78 4.75
CA GLY A 170 6.13 11.46 5.55
C GLY A 170 6.67 12.10 6.84
N GLN A 171 7.92 11.81 7.22
CA GLN A 171 8.56 12.34 8.43
C GLN A 171 7.63 12.25 9.67
N GLY A 172 6.96 11.11 9.86
CA GLY A 172 5.82 10.94 10.77
C GLY A 172 6.10 10.99 12.27
N ASP A 173 7.36 10.95 12.72
CA ASP A 173 7.69 10.81 14.15
C ASP A 173 7.05 11.86 15.07
N PRO A 174 7.06 13.17 14.74
CA PRO A 174 6.38 14.18 15.54
C PRO A 174 4.86 13.96 15.62
N TRP A 175 4.23 13.55 14.52
CA TRP A 175 2.80 13.23 14.46
C TRP A 175 2.45 12.04 15.35
N TRP A 176 3.28 10.99 15.34
CA TRP A 176 3.07 9.81 16.17
C TRP A 176 3.22 10.11 17.66
N LYS A 177 4.15 10.99 18.03
CA LYS A 177 4.31 11.46 19.42
C LYS A 177 3.07 12.22 19.89
N LYS A 178 2.59 13.17 19.09
CA LYS A 178 1.37 13.92 19.40
C LYS A 178 0.15 13.01 19.53
N PHE A 179 -0.01 12.03 18.63
CA PHE A 179 -1.08 11.03 18.72
C PHE A 179 -1.03 10.27 20.04
N LYS A 180 0.14 9.72 20.40
CA LYS A 180 0.32 8.94 21.64
C LYS A 180 0.09 9.78 22.90
N ASN A 181 0.38 11.07 22.85
CA ASN A 181 0.19 12.00 23.96
C ASN A 181 -1.21 12.63 24.02
N GLY A 182 -2.07 12.41 23.02
CA GLY A 182 -3.38 13.07 22.92
C GLY A 182 -3.30 14.58 22.65
N GLU A 183 -2.25 15.02 21.94
CA GLU A 183 -1.93 16.43 21.67
C GLU A 183 -2.36 16.89 20.26
N LEU A 184 -3.11 16.07 19.53
CA LEU A 184 -3.59 16.40 18.19
C LEU A 184 -4.80 17.34 18.25
N ASN A 185 -4.73 18.45 17.51
CA ASN A 185 -5.87 19.34 17.31
C ASN A 185 -6.86 18.79 16.28
N TYR A 186 -6.36 18.08 15.26
CA TYR A 186 -7.12 17.52 14.15
C TYR A 186 -6.56 16.15 13.77
N THR A 187 -7.30 15.40 12.95
CA THR A 187 -6.82 14.11 12.44
C THR A 187 -5.55 14.28 11.61
N ARG A 188 -4.55 13.41 11.84
CA ARG A 188 -3.26 13.47 11.15
C ARG A 188 -3.43 13.36 9.63
N PRO A 189 -2.54 13.98 8.84
CA PRO A 189 -2.60 13.85 7.39
C PRO A 189 -2.18 12.44 6.93
N TYR A 190 -2.64 12.03 5.76
CA TYR A 190 -2.15 10.83 5.06
C TYR A 190 -1.06 11.19 4.07
N LEU A 191 -0.33 10.19 3.56
CA LEU A 191 0.73 10.45 2.58
C LEU A 191 0.15 10.72 1.19
N ILE A 192 -0.71 9.83 0.69
CA ILE A 192 -1.38 9.97 -0.60
C ILE A 192 -2.87 9.75 -0.39
N GLU A 193 -3.71 10.70 -0.78
CA GLU A 193 -5.17 10.56 -0.75
C GLU A 193 -5.81 11.07 -2.03
N ILE A 194 -6.57 10.21 -2.68
CA ILE A 194 -7.26 10.51 -3.93
C ILE A 194 -8.75 10.22 -3.73
N MET A 195 -9.56 11.28 -3.72
CA MET A 195 -10.98 11.23 -3.41
C MET A 195 -11.83 11.36 -4.68
N TYR A 196 -13.00 10.71 -4.74
CA TYR A 196 -14.00 10.94 -5.80
C TYR A 196 -13.45 10.85 -7.24
N SER A 197 -12.49 9.97 -7.48
CA SER A 197 -11.71 9.99 -8.71
C SER A 197 -11.85 8.71 -9.52
N SER A 198 -11.47 8.77 -10.80
CA SER A 198 -11.47 7.60 -11.68
C SER A 198 -10.17 7.49 -12.47
N ASN A 199 -9.78 6.26 -12.80
CA ASN A 199 -8.57 5.96 -13.58
C ASN A 199 -7.31 6.49 -12.85
N VAL A 200 -7.02 5.89 -11.71
CA VAL A 200 -5.91 6.29 -10.83
C VAL A 200 -4.81 5.24 -10.88
N GLN A 201 -3.57 5.64 -11.10
CA GLN A 201 -2.40 4.79 -11.01
C GLN A 201 -1.43 5.32 -9.97
N ILE A 202 -1.01 4.48 -9.03
CA ILE A 202 0.07 4.76 -8.08
C ILE A 202 1.09 3.63 -8.20
N ALA A 203 2.27 3.91 -8.74
CA ALA A 203 3.19 2.82 -9.09
C ALA A 203 4.68 3.14 -8.94
N ASN A 204 5.49 2.13 -8.61
CA ASN A 204 6.96 2.20 -8.62
C ASN A 204 7.54 3.30 -7.72
N LEU A 205 7.15 3.30 -6.44
CA LEU A 205 7.56 4.28 -5.45
C LEU A 205 7.93 3.62 -4.12
N THR A 206 8.81 4.29 -3.37
CA THR A 206 9.11 3.97 -1.98
C THR A 206 8.46 5.01 -1.05
N LEU A 207 7.70 4.55 -0.05
CA LEU A 207 6.96 5.38 0.89
C LEU A 207 7.52 5.11 2.30
N LEU A 208 7.93 6.17 2.99
CA LEU A 208 8.54 6.09 4.30
C LEU A 208 7.75 6.90 5.31
N ASN A 209 7.66 6.39 6.55
CA ASN A 209 7.28 7.16 7.74
C ASN A 209 6.03 8.04 7.58
N SER A 210 4.94 7.53 6.99
CA SER A 210 3.69 8.31 6.90
C SER A 210 3.23 8.79 8.30
N PRO A 211 2.72 10.02 8.45
CA PRO A 211 2.12 10.49 9.71
C PRO A 211 0.98 9.59 10.22
N SER A 212 0.25 8.97 9.28
CA SER A 212 -0.85 8.03 9.50
C SER A 212 -0.90 7.07 8.29
N TRP A 213 -2.04 6.85 7.64
CA TRP A 213 -2.16 5.96 6.47
C TRP A 213 -1.25 6.37 5.30
N ASN A 214 -0.73 5.40 4.54
CA ASN A 214 0.18 5.67 3.42
C ASN A 214 -0.59 5.97 2.13
N ILE A 215 -1.38 5.01 1.61
CA ILE A 215 -2.13 5.19 0.35
C ILE A 215 -3.63 5.04 0.61
N HIS A 216 -4.39 6.11 0.42
CA HIS A 216 -5.83 6.17 0.70
C HIS A 216 -6.64 6.63 -0.52
N PRO A 217 -6.88 5.76 -1.52
CA PRO A 217 -7.93 6.00 -2.48
C PRO A 217 -9.30 5.86 -1.80
N ILE A 218 -10.15 6.86 -1.98
CA ILE A 218 -11.49 6.86 -1.37
C ILE A 218 -12.57 7.36 -2.34
N TYR A 219 -13.74 6.73 -2.32
CA TYR A 219 -14.87 7.04 -3.23
C TYR A 219 -14.48 7.00 -4.71
N SER A 220 -13.55 6.12 -5.06
CA SER A 220 -12.85 6.15 -6.35
C SER A 220 -13.01 4.84 -7.12
N SER A 221 -12.71 4.87 -8.42
CA SER A 221 -12.86 3.70 -9.28
C SER A 221 -11.75 3.53 -10.32
N ASN A 222 -11.56 2.31 -10.79
CA ASN A 222 -10.51 1.94 -11.76
C ASN A 222 -9.12 2.35 -11.26
N ILE A 223 -8.67 1.65 -10.22
CA ILE A 223 -7.47 2.02 -9.47
C ILE A 223 -6.42 0.93 -9.63
N VAL A 224 -5.22 1.31 -10.05
CA VAL A 224 -4.04 0.43 -10.14
C VAL A 224 -2.99 0.89 -9.15
N ILE A 225 -2.64 0.03 -8.19
CA ILE A 225 -1.54 0.25 -7.25
C ILE A 225 -0.53 -0.87 -7.45
N GLN A 226 0.67 -0.55 -7.94
CA GLN A 226 1.63 -1.57 -8.37
C GLN A 226 3.08 -1.23 -8.00
N GLY A 227 3.86 -2.21 -7.54
CA GLY A 227 5.30 -2.01 -7.36
C GLY A 227 5.63 -1.04 -6.23
N ILE A 228 4.80 -1.01 -5.19
CA ILE A 228 4.95 -0.09 -4.07
C ILE A 228 5.77 -0.74 -2.96
N THR A 229 6.75 0.00 -2.45
CA THR A 229 7.49 -0.36 -1.23
C THR A 229 7.11 0.60 -0.11
N ILE A 230 6.61 0.10 1.02
CA ILE A 230 6.27 0.89 2.20
C ILE A 230 7.13 0.46 3.39
N PHE A 231 7.73 1.43 4.07
CA PHE A 231 8.39 1.23 5.36
C PHE A 231 7.91 2.23 6.40
N ALA A 232 7.23 1.71 7.41
CA ALA A 232 6.97 2.41 8.66
C ALA A 232 7.58 1.62 9.82
N PRO A 233 8.06 2.28 10.90
CA PRO A 233 8.45 1.57 12.11
C PRO A 233 7.28 0.72 12.62
N VAL A 234 7.51 -0.55 12.96
CA VAL A 234 6.46 -1.53 13.34
C VAL A 234 5.69 -1.21 14.64
N ARG A 235 5.98 -0.07 15.28
CA ARG A 235 5.27 0.47 16.46
C ARG A 235 4.79 1.91 16.25
N SER A 236 4.82 2.38 15.01
CA SER A 236 4.19 3.64 14.60
C SER A 236 2.66 3.45 14.57
N PRO A 237 1.87 4.38 15.14
CA PRO A 237 0.43 4.22 15.25
C PRO A 237 -0.28 4.52 13.93
N ASN A 238 -1.15 3.60 13.49
CA ASN A 238 -2.05 3.78 12.35
C ASN A 238 -1.32 4.10 11.04
N THR A 239 -0.19 3.43 10.80
CA THR A 239 0.58 3.59 9.56
C THR A 239 0.19 2.56 8.51
N ASP A 240 -1.11 2.30 8.39
CA ASP A 240 -1.70 1.37 7.42
C ASP A 240 -1.06 1.56 6.03
N GLY A 241 -0.82 0.45 5.32
CA GLY A 241 -0.17 0.49 4.02
C GLY A 241 -1.09 1.03 2.93
N ILE A 242 -2.03 0.21 2.45
CA ILE A 242 -2.96 0.59 1.38
C ILE A 242 -4.40 0.45 1.88
N ASN A 243 -5.17 1.51 1.73
CA ASN A 243 -6.52 1.65 2.30
C ASN A 243 -7.54 1.93 1.18
N PRO A 244 -8.03 0.93 0.43
CA PRO A 244 -9.17 1.11 -0.45
C PRO A 244 -10.42 1.34 0.40
N ASP A 245 -10.96 2.56 0.34
CA ASP A 245 -12.13 2.96 1.12
C ASP A 245 -13.28 3.36 0.18
N SER A 246 -14.41 2.66 0.22
CA SER A 246 -15.52 2.85 -0.72
C SER A 246 -15.06 2.90 -2.21
N CYS A 247 -14.17 1.99 -2.61
CA CYS A 247 -13.58 1.95 -3.96
C CYS A 247 -14.15 0.82 -4.83
N THR A 248 -14.25 1.02 -6.15
CA THR A 248 -14.70 -0.03 -7.09
C THR A 248 -13.66 -0.34 -8.16
N ASN A 249 -13.45 -1.63 -8.47
CA ASN A 249 -12.58 -2.08 -9.55
C ASN A 249 -11.12 -1.64 -9.31
N THR A 250 -10.53 -2.20 -8.27
CA THR A 250 -9.19 -1.84 -7.76
C THR A 250 -8.24 -3.04 -7.84
N ARG A 251 -7.00 -2.81 -8.27
CA ARG A 251 -5.92 -3.81 -8.32
C ARG A 251 -4.74 -3.33 -7.48
N ILE A 252 -4.35 -4.14 -6.49
CA ILE A 252 -3.14 -3.96 -5.69
C ILE A 252 -2.20 -5.12 -6.02
N GLU A 253 -1.00 -4.82 -6.54
CA GLU A 253 -0.08 -5.88 -6.94
C GLU A 253 1.40 -5.55 -6.76
N ASP A 254 2.23 -6.58 -6.59
CA ASP A 254 3.69 -6.45 -6.55
C ASP A 254 4.18 -5.50 -5.46
N CYS A 255 3.55 -5.55 -4.28
CA CYS A 255 3.84 -4.63 -3.18
C CYS A 255 4.67 -5.31 -2.06
N TYR A 256 5.55 -4.55 -1.44
CA TYR A 256 6.29 -4.92 -0.23
C TYR A 256 6.00 -3.92 0.88
N ILE A 257 5.40 -4.37 1.99
CA ILE A 257 4.89 -3.48 3.03
C ILE A 257 5.41 -3.89 4.40
N VAL A 258 6.10 -2.97 5.08
CA VAL A 258 6.37 -3.03 6.52
C VAL A 258 5.56 -1.93 7.18
N SER A 259 4.59 -2.32 8.01
CA SER A 259 3.61 -1.41 8.60
C SER A 259 3.62 -1.48 10.12
N GLY A 260 3.28 -0.36 10.77
CA GLY A 260 2.96 -0.34 12.20
C GLY A 260 1.52 -0.77 12.50
N ASP A 261 0.68 -0.85 11.46
CA ASP A 261 -0.71 -1.31 11.53
C ASP A 261 -1.00 -2.25 10.32
N ASP A 262 -2.22 -2.30 9.79
CA ASP A 262 -2.60 -3.19 8.70
C ASP A 262 -1.75 -2.94 7.42
N CYS A 263 -1.37 -3.98 6.67
CA CYS A 263 -0.69 -3.79 5.38
C CYS A 263 -1.67 -3.38 4.27
N VAL A 264 -2.79 -4.10 4.13
CA VAL A 264 -3.93 -3.69 3.30
C VAL A 264 -5.17 -3.63 4.17
N ALA A 265 -5.78 -2.45 4.30
CA ALA A 265 -6.96 -2.20 5.11
C ALA A 265 -8.14 -1.78 4.23
N VAL A 266 -9.01 -2.73 3.90
CA VAL A 266 -10.20 -2.48 3.08
C VAL A 266 -11.29 -1.87 3.97
N LYS A 267 -11.84 -0.73 3.53
CA LYS A 267 -12.80 0.07 4.28
C LYS A 267 -13.96 0.53 3.39
N SER A 268 -15.00 1.08 3.99
CA SER A 268 -16.15 1.67 3.30
C SER A 268 -16.98 2.55 4.26
N GLY A 269 -16.34 3.45 5.02
CA GLY A 269 -17.03 4.31 5.98
C GLY A 269 -17.46 3.67 7.31
N TRP A 270 -17.92 4.50 8.25
CA TRP A 270 -18.06 4.19 9.66
C TRP A 270 -19.49 4.46 10.18
N ASP A 271 -20.10 3.42 10.73
CA ASP A 271 -21.44 3.39 11.33
C ASP A 271 -22.51 4.08 10.47
N GLU A 272 -23.40 4.89 11.05
CA GLU A 272 -24.51 5.58 10.38
C GLU A 272 -24.04 6.49 9.23
N TYR A 273 -22.83 7.04 9.33
CA TYR A 273 -22.23 7.86 8.27
C TYR A 273 -21.87 6.99 7.07
N GLY A 274 -21.27 5.83 7.29
CA GLY A 274 -20.97 4.86 6.22
C GLY A 274 -22.23 4.23 5.63
N ILE A 275 -23.22 3.89 6.47
CA ILE A 275 -24.52 3.35 6.05
C ILE A 275 -25.24 4.37 5.16
N SER A 276 -25.34 5.63 5.60
CA SER A 276 -26.03 6.68 4.85
C SER A 276 -25.30 7.06 3.57
N PHE A 277 -23.96 7.03 3.58
CA PHE A 277 -23.17 7.27 2.37
C PHE A 277 -23.32 6.13 1.35
N GLY A 278 -23.46 4.88 1.81
CA GLY A 278 -23.94 3.76 1.00
C GLY A 278 -23.04 3.34 -0.16
N MET A 279 -21.73 3.61 -0.06
CA MET A 279 -20.76 3.27 -1.10
C MET A 279 -19.83 2.14 -0.62
N PRO A 280 -19.93 0.93 -1.19
CA PRO A 280 -19.08 -0.18 -0.78
C PRO A 280 -17.68 -0.10 -1.40
N THR A 281 -16.72 -0.79 -0.79
CA THR A 281 -15.55 -1.25 -1.53
C THR A 281 -15.87 -2.58 -2.21
N LYS A 282 -15.72 -2.66 -3.53
CA LYS A 282 -15.98 -3.89 -4.27
C LYS A 282 -15.11 -4.12 -5.50
N GLN A 283 -15.02 -5.38 -5.94
CA GLN A 283 -14.20 -5.77 -7.09
C GLN A 283 -12.74 -5.39 -6.85
N LEU A 284 -12.16 -5.96 -5.78
CA LEU A 284 -10.80 -5.67 -5.34
C LEU A 284 -9.92 -6.90 -5.53
N VAL A 285 -8.82 -6.74 -6.27
CA VAL A 285 -7.77 -7.76 -6.41
C VAL A 285 -6.54 -7.36 -5.60
N ILE A 286 -6.02 -8.29 -4.82
CA ILE A 286 -4.75 -8.17 -4.09
C ILE A 286 -3.87 -9.34 -4.51
N ARG A 287 -2.72 -9.10 -5.15
CA ARG A 287 -1.85 -10.19 -5.61
C ARG A 287 -0.37 -9.92 -5.44
N ARG A 288 0.43 -10.97 -5.19
CA ARG A 288 1.91 -10.86 -5.08
C ARG A 288 2.32 -9.79 -4.08
N LEU A 289 1.76 -9.88 -2.88
CA LEU A 289 2.02 -8.98 -1.74
C LEU A 289 2.96 -9.67 -0.75
N THR A 290 4.00 -8.96 -0.31
CA THR A 290 4.77 -9.32 0.89
C THR A 290 4.47 -8.32 2.00
N CYS A 291 4.11 -8.81 3.19
CA CYS A 291 3.72 -7.97 4.32
C CYS A 291 4.37 -8.39 5.63
N ILE A 292 4.82 -7.38 6.39
CA ILE A 292 5.26 -7.49 7.78
C ILE A 292 4.47 -6.49 8.62
N SER A 293 3.66 -7.00 9.55
CA SER A 293 2.87 -6.20 10.50
C SER A 293 2.75 -6.90 11.87
N PRO A 294 3.80 -6.81 12.72
CA PRO A 294 3.86 -7.55 13.98
C PRO A 294 2.74 -7.24 14.99
N THR A 295 2.04 -6.13 14.79
CA THR A 295 0.99 -5.63 15.68
C THR A 295 -0.40 -5.59 15.04
N SER A 296 -0.56 -6.00 13.78
CA SER A 296 -1.85 -5.94 13.09
C SER A 296 -2.00 -7.00 11.97
N ALA A 297 -2.76 -6.71 10.91
CA ALA A 297 -3.08 -7.70 9.88
C ALA A 297 -2.32 -7.53 8.56
N VAL A 298 -2.16 -8.64 7.84
CA VAL A 298 -1.70 -8.61 6.44
C VAL A 298 -2.79 -8.08 5.53
N ILE A 299 -4.00 -8.64 5.65
CA ILE A 299 -5.22 -8.13 5.01
C ILE A 299 -6.27 -7.93 6.10
N ALA A 300 -6.68 -6.69 6.31
CA ALA A 300 -7.79 -6.32 7.17
C ALA A 300 -9.00 -5.90 6.35
N LEU A 301 -10.17 -6.42 6.71
CA LEU A 301 -11.47 -6.01 6.22
C LEU A 301 -12.19 -5.31 7.38
N GLY A 302 -12.34 -3.99 7.28
CA GLY A 302 -12.88 -3.13 8.34
C GLY A 302 -11.80 -2.45 9.22
N SER A 303 -12.15 -1.90 10.39
CA SER A 303 -13.48 -1.99 11.00
C SER A 303 -14.53 -1.06 10.41
N GLU A 304 -14.10 -0.03 9.68
CA GLU A 304 -14.95 0.94 9.02
C GLU A 304 -15.48 0.31 7.72
N MET A 305 -16.50 -0.54 7.80
CA MET A 305 -17.05 -1.33 6.69
C MET A 305 -18.57 -1.11 6.47
N SER A 306 -19.08 0.02 6.92
CA SER A 306 -20.52 0.28 7.04
C SER A 306 -21.25 0.50 5.71
N GLY A 307 -20.55 0.98 4.69
CA GLY A 307 -21.01 1.03 3.30
C GLY A 307 -20.97 -0.31 2.56
N GLY A 308 -20.30 -1.33 3.12
CA GLY A 308 -20.15 -2.67 2.55
C GLY A 308 -18.77 -2.97 1.96
N ILE A 309 -18.32 -4.21 2.11
CA ILE A 309 -17.14 -4.78 1.43
C ILE A 309 -17.58 -6.05 0.71
N GLU A 310 -17.34 -6.15 -0.60
CA GLU A 310 -17.79 -7.27 -1.44
C GLU A 310 -16.80 -7.62 -2.55
N ASP A 311 -16.69 -8.90 -2.91
CA ASP A 311 -15.85 -9.36 -4.02
C ASP A 311 -14.38 -8.92 -3.89
N VAL A 312 -13.75 -9.39 -2.81
CA VAL A 312 -12.31 -9.21 -2.55
C VAL A 312 -11.58 -10.51 -2.87
N ARG A 313 -10.70 -10.47 -3.86
CA ARG A 313 -9.93 -11.60 -4.36
C ARG A 313 -8.46 -11.41 -4.03
N ALA A 314 -7.94 -12.19 -3.09
CA ALA A 314 -6.53 -12.11 -2.68
C ALA A 314 -5.79 -13.41 -3.02
N GLU A 315 -4.63 -13.30 -3.69
CA GLU A 315 -3.83 -14.47 -4.04
C GLU A 315 -2.33 -14.22 -4.06
N ASP A 316 -1.54 -15.28 -3.86
CA ASP A 316 -0.07 -15.21 -3.91
C ASP A 316 0.48 -14.20 -2.88
N ILE A 317 0.14 -14.41 -1.61
CA ILE A 317 0.47 -13.51 -0.50
C ILE A 317 1.52 -14.15 0.39
N THR A 318 2.57 -13.40 0.73
CA THR A 318 3.59 -13.79 1.72
C THR A 318 3.48 -12.91 2.96
N ALA A 319 3.09 -13.51 4.08
CA ALA A 319 3.01 -12.84 5.38
C ALA A 319 4.19 -13.25 6.26
N ILE A 320 4.88 -12.28 6.88
CA ILE A 320 6.08 -12.51 7.69
C ILE A 320 5.95 -11.74 8.99
N ASP A 321 6.12 -12.43 10.12
CA ASP A 321 6.12 -11.82 11.47
C ASP A 321 4.95 -10.85 11.68
N SER A 322 3.72 -11.36 11.50
CA SER A 322 2.50 -10.56 11.57
C SER A 322 1.54 -11.06 12.65
N GLU A 323 0.73 -10.16 13.21
CA GLU A 323 -0.24 -10.58 14.24
C GLU A 323 -1.32 -11.47 13.63
N SER A 324 -1.84 -11.10 12.46
CA SER A 324 -2.82 -11.91 11.74
C SER A 324 -2.61 -11.94 10.23
N GLY A 325 -2.94 -13.07 9.61
CA GLY A 325 -3.01 -13.19 8.15
C GLY A 325 -4.20 -12.41 7.59
N VAL A 326 -5.38 -13.01 7.63
CA VAL A 326 -6.64 -12.35 7.22
C VAL A 326 -7.46 -12.00 8.45
N ARG A 327 -7.84 -10.72 8.55
CA ARG A 327 -8.57 -10.16 9.69
C ARG A 327 -9.87 -9.50 9.27
N ILE A 328 -11.01 -9.93 9.82
CA ILE A 328 -12.31 -9.26 9.67
C ILE A 328 -12.68 -8.59 11.00
N LYS A 329 -12.91 -7.28 10.98
CA LYS A 329 -13.21 -6.47 12.16
C LYS A 329 -14.57 -5.81 11.97
N THR A 330 -15.50 -6.03 12.90
CA THR A 330 -16.77 -5.31 12.93
C THR A 330 -17.34 -5.25 14.35
N ALA A 331 -18.43 -4.51 14.53
CA ALA A 331 -19.19 -4.41 15.76
C ALA A 331 -20.67 -4.17 15.45
N VAL A 332 -21.54 -4.49 16.41
CA VAL A 332 -22.92 -3.96 16.44
C VAL A 332 -22.86 -2.43 16.32
N GLY A 333 -23.65 -1.83 15.44
CA GLY A 333 -23.57 -0.41 15.11
C GLY A 333 -23.01 -0.14 13.72
N ARG A 334 -22.14 -1.03 13.24
CA ARG A 334 -21.55 -0.88 11.90
C ARG A 334 -22.56 -1.05 10.78
N GLY A 335 -23.54 -1.94 10.95
CA GLY A 335 -24.40 -2.38 9.85
C GLY A 335 -23.57 -2.87 8.65
N GLY A 336 -24.09 -2.62 7.44
CA GLY A 336 -23.39 -2.99 6.21
C GLY A 336 -23.09 -4.49 6.11
N TYR A 337 -22.02 -4.81 5.39
CA TYR A 337 -21.64 -6.21 5.16
C TYR A 337 -20.14 -6.37 4.84
N VAL A 338 -19.62 -7.55 5.10
CA VAL A 338 -18.38 -8.06 4.49
C VAL A 338 -18.72 -9.42 3.89
N LYS A 339 -18.76 -9.50 2.57
CA LYS A 339 -19.15 -10.75 1.88
C LYS A 339 -18.33 -11.03 0.64
N ASP A 340 -18.41 -12.27 0.16
CA ASP A 340 -17.77 -12.68 -1.08
C ASP A 340 -16.25 -12.40 -1.04
N ILE A 341 -15.62 -12.95 -0.01
CA ILE A 341 -14.18 -12.79 0.24
C ILE A 341 -13.49 -14.09 -0.15
N TYR A 342 -12.50 -14.00 -1.03
CA TYR A 342 -11.80 -15.15 -1.58
C TYR A 342 -10.30 -14.97 -1.41
N VAL A 343 -9.66 -15.85 -0.65
CA VAL A 343 -8.20 -15.82 -0.46
C VAL A 343 -7.62 -17.19 -0.80
N ARG A 344 -6.61 -17.22 -1.66
CA ARG A 344 -5.87 -18.44 -1.99
C ARG A 344 -4.36 -18.26 -2.05
N ARG A 345 -3.60 -19.35 -1.93
CA ARG A 345 -2.13 -19.33 -2.09
C ARG A 345 -1.47 -18.27 -1.19
N MET A 346 -1.72 -18.39 0.10
CA MET A 346 -1.11 -17.56 1.13
C MET A 346 -0.10 -18.37 1.94
N THR A 347 1.13 -17.89 1.99
CA THR A 347 2.21 -18.45 2.82
C THR A 347 2.46 -17.51 4.00
N MET A 348 2.44 -18.06 5.21
CA MET A 348 2.56 -17.29 6.45
C MET A 348 3.72 -17.82 7.30
N HIS A 349 4.64 -16.94 7.69
CA HIS A 349 5.76 -17.27 8.56
C HIS A 349 5.69 -16.46 9.86
N THR A 350 5.57 -17.15 10.99
CA THR A 350 5.50 -16.54 12.34
C THR A 350 4.26 -15.68 12.54
N MET A 351 3.14 -16.31 12.88
CA MET A 351 1.88 -15.61 13.10
C MET A 351 1.38 -15.77 14.53
N LYS A 352 0.67 -14.77 15.05
CA LYS A 352 -0.14 -14.98 16.25
C LYS A 352 -1.43 -15.74 15.89
N TRP A 353 -2.14 -15.31 14.85
CA TRP A 353 -3.31 -15.98 14.27
C TRP A 353 -3.20 -16.10 12.75
N ALA A 354 -3.55 -17.24 12.16
CA ALA A 354 -3.69 -17.31 10.69
C ALA A 354 -4.95 -16.56 10.25
N PHE A 355 -6.06 -16.79 10.95
CA PHE A 355 -7.35 -16.16 10.70
C PHE A 355 -7.89 -15.49 11.96
N TRP A 356 -8.34 -14.25 11.84
CA TRP A 356 -9.01 -13.55 12.93
C TRP A 356 -10.29 -12.86 12.47
N MET A 357 -11.41 -13.19 13.08
CA MET A 357 -12.67 -12.45 12.94
C MET A 357 -13.18 -12.01 14.30
N THR A 358 -13.72 -10.80 14.39
CA THR A 358 -14.39 -10.34 15.60
C THR A 358 -15.58 -9.44 15.28
N GLY A 359 -16.72 -9.76 15.88
CA GLY A 359 -17.93 -8.93 15.93
C GLY A 359 -17.99 -7.97 17.12
N ASN A 360 -16.88 -7.80 17.85
CA ASN A 360 -16.82 -6.95 19.04
C ASN A 360 -15.70 -5.90 18.96
N TYR A 361 -15.55 -5.25 17.80
CA TYR A 361 -14.58 -4.18 17.57
C TYR A 361 -15.17 -2.79 17.94
N GLY A 362 -15.47 -2.59 19.22
CA GLY A 362 -16.37 -1.54 19.74
C GLY A 362 -15.94 -0.07 19.68
N SER A 363 -15.17 0.36 18.68
CA SER A 363 -14.92 1.79 18.43
C SER A 363 -16.06 2.37 17.61
N HIS A 364 -16.66 3.50 18.00
CA HIS A 364 -17.73 4.19 17.26
C HIS A 364 -17.35 5.67 17.08
N PRO A 365 -17.83 6.38 16.04
CA PRO A 365 -17.48 7.79 15.83
C PRO A 365 -18.03 8.65 16.96
N ASP A 366 -19.24 8.34 17.39
CA ASP A 366 -19.94 8.99 18.48
C ASP A 366 -20.96 8.01 19.12
N ASN A 367 -21.86 8.54 19.96
CA ASN A 367 -22.84 7.73 20.69
C ASN A 367 -24.20 7.59 19.95
N ASN A 368 -24.32 8.07 18.71
CA ASN A 368 -25.56 8.06 17.93
C ASN A 368 -25.67 6.87 16.96
N TYR A 369 -24.66 5.99 16.92
CA TYR A 369 -24.70 4.78 16.10
C TYR A 369 -25.95 3.94 16.43
N ASP A 370 -26.52 3.30 15.43
CA ASP A 370 -27.72 2.48 15.60
C ASP A 370 -27.36 1.13 16.25
N PRO A 371 -27.74 0.85 17.51
CA PRO A 371 -27.42 -0.41 18.17
C PRO A 371 -28.13 -1.63 17.57
N ASN A 372 -29.06 -1.42 16.62
CA ASN A 372 -29.72 -2.49 15.86
C ASN A 372 -29.10 -2.69 14.47
N ALA A 373 -28.12 -1.88 14.09
CA ALA A 373 -27.37 -2.05 12.84
C ALA A 373 -26.38 -3.22 12.99
N ILE A 374 -26.88 -4.42 12.76
CA ILE A 374 -26.08 -5.65 12.82
C ILE A 374 -25.37 -5.87 11.48
N PRO A 375 -24.04 -6.05 11.47
CA PRO A 375 -23.27 -6.30 10.26
C PRO A 375 -23.48 -7.72 9.73
N VAL A 376 -23.57 -7.89 8.41
CA VAL A 376 -23.63 -9.22 7.77
C VAL A 376 -22.24 -9.66 7.34
N ILE A 377 -21.73 -10.75 7.89
CA ILE A 377 -20.47 -11.38 7.46
C ILE A 377 -20.78 -12.74 6.84
N GLN A 378 -20.55 -12.87 5.53
CA GLN A 378 -21.02 -14.03 4.76
C GLN A 378 -20.06 -14.45 3.63
N ASN A 379 -20.02 -15.74 3.30
CA ASN A 379 -19.29 -16.26 2.14
C ASN A 379 -17.79 -15.90 2.14
N ILE A 380 -17.09 -16.39 3.17
CA ILE A 380 -15.67 -16.15 3.38
C ILE A 380 -14.90 -17.42 3.04
N ASN A 381 -14.10 -17.38 1.97
CA ASN A 381 -13.44 -18.54 1.39
C ASN A 381 -11.92 -18.43 1.53
N TYR A 382 -11.33 -19.44 2.18
CA TYR A 382 -9.89 -19.60 2.33
C TYR A 382 -9.46 -20.94 1.71
N ARG A 383 -8.48 -20.92 0.81
CA ARG A 383 -7.94 -22.16 0.25
C ARG A 383 -6.45 -22.15 -0.05
N ASP A 384 -5.85 -23.32 -0.09
CA ASP A 384 -4.47 -23.52 -0.55
C ASP A 384 -3.47 -22.63 0.23
N MET A 385 -3.45 -22.78 1.57
CA MET A 385 -2.62 -21.95 2.44
C MET A 385 -1.69 -22.77 3.32
N VAL A 386 -0.51 -22.22 3.59
CA VAL A 386 0.46 -22.82 4.51
C VAL A 386 0.91 -21.76 5.50
N ALA A 387 0.87 -22.11 6.79
CA ALA A 387 1.36 -21.26 7.86
C ALA A 387 2.35 -22.03 8.74
N GLU A 388 3.43 -21.37 9.12
CA GLU A 388 4.48 -21.92 9.98
C GLU A 388 4.66 -21.04 11.21
N ASN A 389 5.05 -21.66 12.32
CA ASN A 389 5.31 -20.98 13.58
C ASN A 389 4.09 -20.13 14.05
N VAL A 390 2.90 -20.74 14.07
CA VAL A 390 1.65 -20.06 14.46
C VAL A 390 1.29 -20.29 15.93
N THR A 391 0.98 -19.22 16.67
CA THR A 391 0.67 -19.30 18.11
C THR A 391 -0.70 -19.92 18.39
N MET A 392 -1.70 -19.58 17.58
CA MET A 392 -3.07 -20.09 17.62
C MET A 392 -3.61 -20.10 16.19
N ALA A 393 -4.20 -21.21 15.73
CA ALA A 393 -4.66 -21.33 14.34
C ALA A 393 -5.67 -20.24 13.95
N ALA A 394 -6.73 -20.06 14.74
CA ALA A 394 -7.71 -19.02 14.46
C ALA A 394 -8.45 -18.52 15.70
N LYS A 395 -8.92 -17.27 15.60
CA LYS A 395 -9.86 -16.65 16.53
C LYS A 395 -11.05 -16.12 15.72
N LEU A 396 -12.18 -16.79 15.77
CA LEU A 396 -13.36 -16.52 14.96
C LEU A 396 -14.56 -16.26 15.88
N GLU A 397 -14.83 -14.99 16.15
CA GLU A 397 -15.89 -14.56 17.07
C GLU A 397 -16.92 -13.74 16.29
N GLY A 398 -18.11 -14.31 16.05
CA GLY A 398 -19.24 -13.59 15.48
C GLY A 398 -19.99 -12.75 16.52
N ILE A 399 -21.26 -12.46 16.23
CA ILE A 399 -22.16 -11.71 17.11
C ILE A 399 -23.20 -12.69 17.66
N SER A 400 -23.43 -12.68 18.96
CA SER A 400 -24.41 -13.54 19.62
C SER A 400 -25.81 -13.30 19.04
N GLY A 401 -26.40 -14.34 18.43
CA GLY A 401 -27.70 -14.27 17.75
C GLY A 401 -27.61 -13.99 16.25
N ASP A 402 -26.48 -13.48 15.77
CA ASP A 402 -26.22 -13.08 14.39
C ASP A 402 -24.85 -13.63 13.94
N PRO A 403 -24.75 -14.95 13.73
CA PRO A 403 -23.48 -15.59 13.48
C PRO A 403 -22.87 -15.18 12.14
N PHE A 404 -21.54 -15.23 12.03
CA PHE A 404 -20.86 -15.09 10.73
C PHE A 404 -20.98 -16.41 9.96
N THR A 405 -21.52 -16.36 8.74
CA THR A 405 -21.95 -17.58 8.03
C THR A 405 -21.19 -17.81 6.72
N GLY A 406 -21.29 -19.02 6.17
CA GLY A 406 -20.66 -19.35 4.89
C GLY A 406 -19.13 -19.26 4.93
N ILE A 407 -18.52 -19.53 6.08
CA ILE A 407 -17.07 -19.63 6.19
C ILE A 407 -16.64 -20.97 5.57
N CYS A 408 -15.71 -20.95 4.62
CA CYS A 408 -15.16 -22.14 4.00
C CYS A 408 -13.64 -22.12 4.11
N ILE A 409 -13.05 -23.17 4.69
CA ILE A 409 -11.59 -23.33 4.78
C ILE A 409 -11.18 -24.66 4.16
N SER A 410 -10.39 -24.66 3.08
CA SER A 410 -9.97 -25.89 2.43
C SER A 410 -8.49 -25.96 2.10
N ASN A 411 -7.86 -27.13 2.23
CA ASN A 411 -6.44 -27.32 1.92
C ASN A 411 -5.53 -26.29 2.63
N VAL A 412 -5.63 -26.25 3.97
CA VAL A 412 -4.88 -25.31 4.81
C VAL A 412 -4.05 -26.08 5.84
N THR A 413 -2.74 -25.86 5.84
CA THR A 413 -1.83 -26.45 6.84
C THR A 413 -1.24 -25.37 7.72
N ILE A 414 -1.47 -25.45 9.03
CA ILE A 414 -0.98 -24.52 10.04
C ILE A 414 -0.08 -25.28 11.00
N GLN A 415 1.23 -25.14 10.81
CA GLN A 415 2.22 -25.62 11.75
C GLN A 415 2.35 -24.65 12.92
N LEU A 416 2.06 -25.16 14.11
CA LEU A 416 2.07 -24.39 15.34
C LEU A 416 3.51 -24.13 15.84
N THR A 417 3.67 -23.13 16.70
CA THR A 417 4.95 -22.89 17.41
C THR A 417 5.29 -24.07 18.33
N GLU A 418 6.53 -24.12 18.86
CA GLU A 418 6.93 -25.12 19.86
C GLU A 418 6.09 -25.06 21.14
N LYS A 419 5.54 -23.88 21.48
CA LYS A 419 4.74 -23.63 22.69
C LYS A 419 3.44 -22.92 22.31
N PRO A 420 2.51 -23.60 21.62
CA PRO A 420 1.29 -22.97 21.16
C PRO A 420 0.31 -22.73 22.32
N LYS A 421 -0.71 -21.91 22.09
CA LYS A 421 -1.85 -21.82 23.02
C LYS A 421 -2.56 -23.18 23.09
N LYS A 422 -3.22 -23.51 24.20
CA LYS A 422 -3.95 -24.79 24.33
C LYS A 422 -5.12 -24.89 23.35
N LEU A 423 -5.90 -23.82 23.26
CA LEU A 423 -7.01 -23.68 22.32
C LEU A 423 -6.45 -23.19 20.97
N GLN A 424 -6.57 -23.99 19.91
CA GLN A 424 -6.08 -23.61 18.57
C GLN A 424 -7.12 -22.85 17.76
N TRP A 425 -8.39 -23.26 17.89
CA TRP A 425 -9.52 -22.69 17.18
C TRP A 425 -10.49 -22.16 18.22
N ASN A 426 -10.49 -20.84 18.45
CA ASN A 426 -11.49 -20.19 19.29
C ASN A 426 -12.65 -19.75 18.39
N CYS A 427 -13.76 -20.49 18.42
CA CYS A 427 -14.91 -20.25 17.56
C CYS A 427 -16.16 -20.02 18.39
N THR A 428 -16.86 -18.92 18.12
CA THR A 428 -18.13 -18.56 18.77
C THR A 428 -18.99 -17.83 17.75
N ASP A 429 -20.28 -18.19 17.66
CA ASP A 429 -21.24 -17.54 16.76
C ASP A 429 -20.75 -17.47 15.30
N ILE A 430 -20.28 -18.60 14.79
CA ILE A 430 -19.90 -18.75 13.39
C ILE A 430 -20.52 -20.02 12.81
N GLU A 431 -20.65 -20.07 11.49
CA GLU A 431 -21.11 -21.24 10.75
C GLU A 431 -20.35 -21.38 9.43
N GLY A 432 -19.95 -22.60 9.12
CA GLY A 432 -19.23 -22.89 7.90
C GLY A 432 -18.85 -24.34 7.75
N ILE A 433 -17.84 -24.60 6.94
CA ILE A 433 -17.32 -25.93 6.63
C ILE A 433 -15.79 -25.88 6.46
N SER A 434 -15.16 -27.03 6.63
CA SER A 434 -13.74 -27.20 6.33
C SER A 434 -13.46 -28.46 5.50
N SER A 435 -12.31 -28.53 4.84
CA SER A 435 -11.84 -29.72 4.12
C SER A 435 -10.32 -29.76 4.07
N ASN A 436 -9.69 -30.85 4.52
CA ASN A 436 -8.22 -30.97 4.53
C ASN A 436 -7.52 -29.79 5.25
N VAL A 437 -7.94 -29.51 6.49
CA VAL A 437 -7.37 -28.45 7.34
C VAL A 437 -6.67 -29.06 8.55
N THR A 438 -5.41 -28.67 8.77
CA THR A 438 -4.61 -29.10 9.92
C THR A 438 -4.07 -27.87 10.67
N PRO A 439 -4.22 -27.78 12.01
CA PRO A 439 -4.89 -28.73 12.91
C PRO A 439 -6.41 -28.69 12.72
N GLN A 440 -7.10 -29.74 13.18
CA GLN A 440 -8.55 -29.90 13.03
C GLN A 440 -9.30 -28.64 13.55
N PRO A 441 -10.17 -28.04 12.71
CA PRO A 441 -11.02 -26.90 13.10
C PRO A 441 -12.03 -27.23 14.21
N CYS A 442 -12.63 -26.18 14.76
CA CYS A 442 -13.74 -26.28 15.71
C CYS A 442 -14.98 -26.96 15.09
N ASN A 443 -15.91 -27.43 15.94
CA ASN A 443 -17.14 -28.11 15.53
C ASN A 443 -18.11 -27.25 14.69
N LEU A 444 -17.97 -25.92 14.74
CA LEU A 444 -18.72 -24.97 13.91
C LEU A 444 -18.22 -24.91 12.45
N LEU A 445 -17.08 -25.55 12.16
CA LEU A 445 -16.49 -25.70 10.83
C LEU A 445 -16.25 -27.19 10.52
N PRO A 446 -17.30 -28.04 10.49
CA PRO A 446 -17.18 -29.47 10.29
C PRO A 446 -16.40 -29.82 9.02
N ASN A 447 -15.54 -30.83 9.13
CA ASN A 447 -14.76 -31.34 8.01
C ASN A 447 -15.65 -32.12 7.04
N GLN A 448 -15.67 -31.73 5.78
CA GLN A 448 -16.34 -32.45 4.70
C GLN A 448 -15.55 -33.74 4.37
N SER A 449 -16.26 -34.83 4.03
CA SER A 449 -15.63 -36.12 3.72
C SER A 449 -14.64 -35.98 2.55
N PRO A 450 -13.44 -36.60 2.64
CA PRO A 450 -12.47 -36.62 1.54
C PRO A 450 -13.02 -37.17 0.21
N GLU A 451 -14.08 -37.97 0.25
CA GLU A 451 -14.69 -38.59 -0.93
C GLU A 451 -15.35 -37.58 -1.89
N ASN A 452 -15.67 -36.36 -1.43
CA ASN A 452 -16.37 -35.35 -2.22
C ASN A 452 -15.47 -34.40 -3.01
N ASN A 453 -14.14 -34.55 -2.95
CA ASN A 453 -13.17 -33.69 -3.63
C ASN A 453 -13.45 -32.17 -3.42
N PHE A 454 -13.98 -31.83 -2.24
CA PHE A 454 -14.52 -30.52 -1.95
C PHE A 454 -13.41 -29.48 -1.74
N ALA A 455 -13.50 -28.37 -2.46
CA ALA A 455 -12.63 -27.21 -2.30
C ALA A 455 -13.49 -25.94 -2.18
N CYS A 456 -13.03 -25.00 -1.34
CA CYS A 456 -13.65 -23.70 -1.23
C CYS A 456 -13.57 -22.94 -2.55
N HIS A 457 -14.57 -22.11 -2.81
CA HIS A 457 -14.66 -21.39 -4.06
C HIS A 457 -13.59 -20.30 -4.14
N PHE A 458 -13.04 -20.11 -5.34
CA PHE A 458 -12.31 -18.91 -5.71
C PHE A 458 -12.74 -18.59 -7.15
N PRO A 459 -13.24 -17.39 -7.43
CA PRO A 459 -13.70 -17.01 -8.77
C PRO A 459 -12.60 -17.22 -9.84
N GLU A 460 -12.97 -17.82 -10.97
CA GLU A 460 -12.04 -18.05 -12.10
C GLU A 460 -12.10 -16.95 -13.16
N ASP A 461 -13.17 -16.15 -13.15
CA ASP A 461 -13.26 -14.95 -13.97
C ASP A 461 -12.26 -13.89 -13.49
N SER A 462 -11.78 -13.07 -14.42
CA SER A 462 -10.96 -11.90 -14.11
C SER A 462 -11.84 -10.68 -13.90
N LEU A 463 -11.51 -9.85 -12.91
CA LEU A 463 -12.11 -8.52 -12.79
C LEU A 463 -11.59 -7.59 -13.91
N PRO A 464 -12.39 -6.61 -14.39
CA PRO A 464 -11.97 -5.74 -15.50
C PRO A 464 -10.63 -5.04 -15.26
N ILE A 465 -10.35 -4.59 -14.03
CA ILE A 465 -9.09 -3.93 -13.66
C ILE A 465 -7.85 -4.83 -13.82
N GLU A 466 -8.00 -6.16 -13.81
CA GLU A 466 -6.87 -7.07 -14.01
C GLU A 466 -6.29 -6.98 -15.43
N ASN A 467 -7.12 -6.58 -16.38
CA ASN A 467 -6.75 -6.37 -17.78
C ASN A 467 -6.50 -4.89 -18.10
N ALA A 468 -6.39 -4.03 -17.08
CA ALA A 468 -6.00 -2.64 -17.30
C ALA A 468 -4.56 -2.60 -17.83
N ASP A 469 -4.43 -2.25 -19.10
CA ASP A 469 -3.16 -2.12 -19.80
C ASP A 469 -2.46 -0.82 -19.36
N VAL A 470 -1.22 -0.96 -18.90
CA VAL A 470 -0.29 0.16 -18.79
C VAL A 470 0.61 0.14 -20.02
N GLN A 471 0.79 1.28 -20.66
CA GLN A 471 1.65 1.45 -21.82
C GLN A 471 2.99 2.03 -21.40
N MET A 472 4.04 1.73 -22.17
CA MET A 472 5.35 2.36 -21.98
C MET A 472 5.32 3.77 -22.58
N CYS A 473 5.51 4.76 -21.71
CA CYS A 473 5.62 6.17 -22.04
C CYS A 473 7.08 6.61 -22.02
N SER A 474 7.40 7.67 -22.77
CA SER A 474 8.71 8.31 -22.75
C SER A 474 8.55 9.81 -22.51
N HIS A 475 9.42 10.40 -21.71
CA HIS A 475 9.41 11.84 -21.43
C HIS A 475 10.83 12.41 -21.46
N SER A 476 10.97 13.62 -22.02
CA SER A 476 12.22 14.38 -22.08
C SER A 476 12.42 15.22 -20.82
N MET A 477 13.58 15.09 -20.18
CA MET A 477 13.98 15.81 -18.96
C MET A 477 14.33 17.29 -19.21
N LYS A 478 14.45 17.73 -20.47
CA LYS A 478 14.69 19.14 -20.82
C LYS A 478 13.38 19.89 -21.00
N SER A 479 13.29 21.08 -20.39
CA SER A 479 12.23 22.04 -20.64
C SER A 479 12.24 22.47 -22.12
N LEU A 480 11.04 22.54 -22.71
CA LEU A 480 10.81 23.11 -24.05
C LEU A 480 10.95 24.63 -24.05
#